data_AF-A0A2V8TRR1-F1
#
_entry.id   AF-A0A2V8TRR1-F1
#
_cell.length_a   1.000
_cell.length_b   1.000
_cell.length_c   1.000
_cell.angle_alpha   90.00
_cell.angle_beta   90.00
_cell.angle_gamma   90.00
#
_symmetry.space_group_name_H-M   'P 1'
#
loop_
_entity.id
_entity.type
_entity.pdbx_description
1 polymer ?
#
loop_
_entity_poly.entity_id
_entity_poly.type
_entity_poly.pdbx_seq_one_letter_code
_entity_poly.pdbx_strand_id
1 'polypeptide(L)'
;MRTTLKLDDDVAVLLTRARNSRQVSLKEIVNEALRRGIASMMTRSDRHPQLRTKAAPLGCYYSPGIDDASDVLAFSEGERFR
;
A
#
# COMPACT_ATOMS: atom_id res chain seq x y z
N MET A 1 -35.51 -3.45 5.76
CA MET A 1 -35.64 -4.28 4.54
C MET A 1 -35.15 -5.69 4.83
N ARG A 2 -35.78 -6.72 4.28
CA ARG A 2 -35.29 -8.11 4.33
C ARG A 2 -34.72 -8.46 2.96
N THR A 3 -33.46 -8.84 2.94
CA THR A 3 -32.71 -9.14 1.70
C THR A 3 -31.92 -10.42 1.92
N THR A 4 -31.81 -11.23 0.88
CA THR A 4 -30.91 -12.38 0.84
C THR A 4 -29.66 -11.98 0.07
N LEU A 5 -28.49 -12.10 0.68
CA LEU A 5 -27.18 -11.82 0.08
C LEU A 5 -26.35 -13.10 0.12
N LYS A 6 -25.65 -13.40 -0.98
CA LYS A 6 -24.56 -14.38 -0.97
C LYS A 6 -23.28 -13.66 -0.55
N LEU A 7 -22.52 -14.28 0.34
CA LEU A 7 -21.24 -13.77 0.83
C LEU A 7 -20.18 -14.82 0.54
N ASP A 8 -18.99 -14.36 0.15
CA ASP A 8 -17.84 -15.23 -0.05
C ASP A 8 -17.36 -15.81 1.29
N ASP A 9 -16.67 -16.96 1.23
CA ASP A 9 -16.27 -17.72 2.41
C ASP A 9 -15.33 -16.91 3.33
N ASP A 10 -14.46 -16.10 2.76
CA ASP A 10 -13.55 -15.22 3.49
C ASP A 10 -14.32 -14.13 4.27
N VAL A 11 -15.34 -13.54 3.65
CA VAL A 11 -16.22 -12.55 4.29
C VAL A 11 -17.01 -13.20 5.43
N ALA A 12 -17.51 -14.42 5.26
CA ALA A 12 -18.22 -15.16 6.31
C ALA A 12 -17.32 -15.43 7.54
N VAL A 13 -16.05 -15.78 7.32
CA VAL A 13 -15.05 -15.95 8.38
C VAL A 13 -14.79 -14.63 9.12
N LEU A 14 -14.62 -13.53 8.39
CA LEU A 14 -14.40 -12.20 8.96
C LEU A 14 -15.58 -11.74 9.82
N LEU A 15 -16.81 -11.92 9.33
CA LEU A 15 -18.02 -11.58 10.08
C LEU A 15 -18.15 -12.42 11.36
N THR A 16 -17.81 -13.71 11.29
CA THR A 16 -17.84 -14.60 12.47
C THR A 16 -16.83 -14.16 13.53
N ARG A 17 -15.61 -13.82 13.12
CA ARG A 17 -14.56 -13.29 14.03
C ARG A 17 -14.99 -11.98 14.68
N ALA A 18 -15.48 -11.04 13.88
CA ALA A 18 -15.95 -9.74 14.37
C ALA A 18 -17.15 -9.85 15.30
N ARG A 19 -18.06 -10.80 15.02
CA ARG A 19 -19.20 -11.12 15.89
C ARG A 19 -18.73 -11.65 17.24
N ASN A 20 -17.80 -12.61 17.25
CA ASN A 20 -17.32 -13.25 18.47
C ASN A 20 -16.53 -12.27 19.36
N SER A 21 -15.77 -11.34 18.77
CA SER A 21 -15.02 -10.34 19.55
C SER A 21 -15.90 -9.27 20.20
N ARG A 22 -17.04 -8.94 19.59
CA ARG A 22 -17.95 -7.89 20.07
C ARG A 22 -19.21 -8.41 20.78
N GLN A 23 -19.45 -9.72 20.74
CA GLN A 23 -20.63 -10.38 21.31
C GLN A 23 -21.97 -9.80 20.81
N VAL A 24 -22.04 -9.45 19.52
CA VAL A 24 -23.25 -8.91 18.88
C VAL A 24 -23.92 -9.93 17.96
N SER A 25 -25.13 -9.65 17.47
CA SER A 25 -25.80 -10.51 16.49
C SER A 25 -25.19 -10.40 15.09
N LEU A 26 -25.40 -11.42 14.25
CA LEU A 26 -24.98 -11.38 12.82
C LEU A 26 -25.61 -10.19 12.09
N LYS A 27 -26.87 -9.88 12.40
CA LYS A 27 -27.59 -8.75 11.80
C LYS A 27 -26.92 -7.42 12.13
N GLU A 28 -26.52 -7.22 13.38
CA GLU A 28 -25.90 -5.97 13.82
C GLU A 28 -24.55 -5.76 13.15
N ILE A 29 -23.68 -6.78 13.18
CA ILE A 29 -22.34 -6.67 12.59
C ILE A 29 -22.40 -6.50 11.07
N VAL A 30 -23.30 -7.19 10.37
CA VAL A 30 -23.48 -7.04 8.92
C VAL A 30 -23.96 -5.64 8.57
N ASN A 31 -24.97 -5.11 9.28
CA ASN A 31 -25.47 -3.77 9.01
C ASN A 31 -24.41 -2.70 9.34
N GLU A 32 -23.66 -2.87 10.42
CA GLU A 32 -22.59 -1.95 10.78
C GLU A 32 -21.47 -1.96 9.71
N ALA A 33 -21.04 -3.14 9.29
CA ALA A 33 -20.01 -3.30 8.25
C ALA A 33 -20.46 -2.67 6.92
N LEU A 34 -21.70 -2.92 6.49
CA LEU A 34 -22.25 -2.34 5.26
C LEU A 34 -22.34 -0.81 5.35
N ARG A 35 -22.80 -0.25 6.47
CA ARG A 35 -22.87 1.21 6.64
C ARG A 35 -21.48 1.86 6.54
N ARG A 36 -20.49 1.31 7.24
CA ARG A 36 -19.11 1.81 7.21
C ARG A 36 -18.49 1.65 5.83
N GLY A 37 -18.67 0.48 5.20
CA GLY A 37 -18.15 0.19 3.86
C GLY A 37 -18.73 1.11 2.80
N ILE A 38 -20.06 1.25 2.74
CA ILE A 38 -20.74 2.13 1.78
C ILE A 38 -20.33 3.59 2.02
N ALA A 39 -20.31 4.06 3.27
CA ALA A 39 -19.85 5.41 3.58
C ALA A 39 -18.42 5.65 3.09
N SER A 40 -17.50 4.70 3.35
CA SER A 40 -16.12 4.78 2.88
C SER A 40 -15.99 4.74 1.36
N MET A 41 -16.87 4.03 0.64
CA MET A 41 -16.88 3.98 -0.81
C MET A 41 -17.42 5.29 -1.43
N MET A 42 -18.38 5.93 -0.74
CA MET A 42 -18.96 7.20 -1.16
C MET A 42 -18.05 8.39 -0.87
N THR A 43 -17.25 8.32 0.19
CA THR A 43 -16.14 9.25 0.40
C THR A 43 -15.12 8.97 -0.69
N ARG A 44 -15.15 9.77 -1.77
CA ARG A 44 -14.14 9.75 -2.84
C ARG A 44 -12.78 9.66 -2.17
N SER A 45 -12.07 8.54 -2.36
CA SER A 45 -10.72 8.35 -1.85
C SER A 45 -9.95 9.63 -2.18
N ASP A 46 -9.64 10.42 -1.15
CA ASP A 46 -8.76 11.56 -1.31
C ASP A 46 -7.53 10.98 -1.98
N ARG A 47 -7.34 11.32 -3.25
CA ARG A 47 -6.18 10.89 -4.03
C ARG A 47 -5.01 11.07 -3.10
N HIS A 48 -4.39 9.95 -2.68
CA HIS A 48 -3.22 10.01 -1.81
C HIS A 48 -2.33 11.11 -2.37
N PRO A 49 -2.00 12.15 -1.58
CA PRO A 49 -1.19 13.24 -2.09
C PRO A 49 0.04 12.58 -2.71
N GLN A 50 0.25 12.83 -4.01
CA GLN A 50 1.37 12.23 -4.74
C GLN A 50 2.61 12.53 -3.92
N LEU A 51 3.24 11.50 -3.34
CA LEU A 51 4.48 11.69 -2.60
C LEU A 51 5.51 12.21 -3.60
N ARG A 52 5.83 13.50 -3.51
CA ARG A 52 6.89 14.13 -4.29
C ARG A 52 8.14 14.13 -3.43
N THR A 53 9.04 13.18 -3.68
CA THR A 53 10.39 13.21 -3.12
C THR A 53 11.13 14.41 -3.71
N LYS A 54 11.62 15.31 -2.85
CA LYS A 54 12.50 16.39 -3.28
C LYS A 54 13.89 15.81 -3.55
N ALA A 55 14.48 16.13 -4.70
CA ALA A 55 15.88 15.82 -4.96
C ALA A 55 16.77 16.55 -3.95
N ALA A 56 17.72 15.83 -3.34
CA ALA A 56 18.74 16.42 -2.49
C ALA A 56 19.98 16.74 -3.34
N PRO A 57 20.65 17.89 -3.12
CA PRO A 57 21.89 18.20 -3.82
C PRO A 57 23.02 17.29 -3.30
N LEU A 58 23.44 16.32 -4.12
CA LEU A 58 24.52 15.38 -3.79
C LEU A 58 25.92 15.86 -4.26
N GLY A 59 25.99 17.04 -4.88
CA GLY A 59 27.23 17.61 -5.39
C GLY A 59 27.63 17.09 -6.77
N CYS A 60 28.85 17.44 -7.20
CA CYS A 60 29.40 17.00 -8.48
C CYS A 60 29.87 15.55 -8.38
N TYR A 61 29.63 14.82 -9.45
CA TYR A 61 29.94 13.41 -9.54
C TYR A 61 31.45 13.20 -9.76
N TYR A 62 32.07 12.24 -9.04
CA TYR A 62 33.52 12.01 -9.03
C TYR A 62 33.99 10.96 -10.07
N SER A 63 33.07 10.20 -10.65
CA SER A 63 33.32 9.10 -11.61
C SER A 63 32.62 9.42 -12.96
N PRO A 64 32.78 8.65 -14.05
CA PRO A 64 32.01 8.80 -15.28
C PRO A 64 30.56 8.25 -15.23
N GLY A 65 30.27 7.27 -14.37
CA GLY A 65 28.92 6.73 -14.07
C GLY A 65 28.95 5.77 -12.85
N ILE A 66 27.81 5.58 -12.14
CA ILE A 66 27.66 4.58 -11.05
C ILE A 66 26.79 3.39 -11.47
N ASP A 67 26.31 3.40 -12.71
CA ASP A 67 25.47 2.36 -13.27
C ASP A 67 26.25 1.08 -13.60
N ASP A 68 27.57 1.18 -13.79
CA ASP A 68 28.49 0.04 -13.91
C ASP A 68 29.46 -0.04 -12.73
N ALA A 69 29.33 -1.10 -11.93
CA ALA A 69 30.20 -1.32 -10.78
C ALA A 69 31.66 -1.61 -11.17
N SER A 70 31.90 -2.23 -12.33
CA SER A 70 33.23 -2.57 -12.81
C SER A 70 34.00 -1.32 -13.21
N ASP A 71 33.37 -0.39 -13.94
CA ASP A 71 34.00 0.86 -14.37
C ASP A 71 34.31 1.77 -13.18
N VAL A 72 33.43 1.81 -12.17
CA VAL A 72 33.67 2.55 -10.92
C VAL A 72 34.90 2.01 -10.19
N LEU A 73 35.02 0.68 -10.10
CA LEU A 73 36.15 0.03 -9.44
C LEU A 73 37.46 0.32 -10.20
N ALA A 74 37.48 0.11 -11.52
CA ALA A 74 38.65 0.39 -12.36
C ALA A 74 39.11 1.86 -12.26
N PHE A 75 38.16 2.80 -12.29
CA PHE A 75 38.45 4.22 -12.08
C PHE A 75 39.04 4.50 -10.69
N SER A 76 38.46 3.89 -9.64
CA SER A 76 38.93 4.05 -8.26
C SER A 76 40.32 3.44 -8.00
N GLU A 77 40.66 2.38 -8.74
CA GLU A 77 41.95 1.70 -8.68
C GLU A 77 43.03 2.37 -9.55
N GLY A 78 42.66 3.42 -10.31
CA GLY A 78 43.57 4.19 -11.14
C GLY A 78 43.90 3.55 -12.49
N GLU A 79 43.11 2.56 -12.90
CA GLU A 79 43.26 1.91 -14.20
C GLU A 79 42.78 2.86 -15.32
N ARG A 80 43.73 3.34 -16.13
CA ARG A 80 43.42 4.12 -17.34
C ARG A 80 43.21 3.15 -18.49
N PHE A 81 41.97 2.72 -18.71
CA PHE A 81 41.61 2.08 -19.98
C PHE A 81 41.65 3.13 -21.10
N ARG A 82 42.36 2.80 -22.18
CA ARG A 82 42.56 3.62 -23.38
C ARG A 82 41.68 3.12 -24.51
#